data_AF-A0A9X2X1Z1-F1
#
_entry.id   AF-A0A9X2X1Z1-F1
#
_cell.length_a   1.000
_cell.length_b   1.000
_cell.length_c   1.000
_cell.angle_alpha   90.00
_cell.angle_beta   90.00
_cell.angle_gamma   90.00
#
_symmetry.space_group_name_H-M   'P 1'
#
loop_
_entity.id
_entity.type
_entity.pdbx_description
1 polymer ?
#
loop_
_entity_poly.entity_id
_entity_poly.type
_entity_poly.pdbx_seq_one_letter_code
_entity_poly.pdbx_strand_id
1 'polypeptide(L)'
;MESDPVTHSSSAAVAAPRLQATLALLLCLLVLAGCSSSQRIETHDPGPTTAEGLSIERALIISNAKQALGTPYKWGGNSLETGLDCSGLVQVAYHAAGIDVPRTSNQQYQTLDSREQARPGDLLFFGAGDRATHVGIYLGDRRMIHAPGSGREVTVSSLNIRYWRKHYLGAAGPAP
;
A
#
# COMPACT_ATOMS: atom_id res chain seq x y z
N MET A 1 -72.37 -10.25 -59.13
CA MET A 1 -72.59 -10.81 -57.79
C MET A 1 -71.35 -11.64 -57.48
N GLU A 2 -70.20 -10.97 -57.46
CA GLU A 2 -69.61 -10.33 -56.25
C GLU A 2 -68.99 -11.44 -55.37
N SER A 3 -67.69 -11.42 -55.05
CA SER A 3 -66.70 -10.32 -55.19
C SER A 3 -65.26 -10.84 -54.99
N ASP A 4 -64.29 -10.25 -55.70
CA ASP A 4 -62.90 -10.09 -55.21
C ASP A 4 -62.89 -8.99 -54.11
N PRO A 5 -61.97 -8.94 -53.11
CA PRO A 5 -60.50 -9.03 -53.22
C PRO A 5 -59.89 -9.95 -52.10
N VAL A 6 -58.60 -9.98 -51.70
CA VAL A 6 -57.44 -9.05 -51.77
C VAL A 6 -56.11 -9.83 -51.88
N THR A 7 -55.07 -9.18 -52.40
CA THR A 7 -53.66 -9.60 -52.35
C THR A 7 -53.09 -9.70 -50.93
N HIS A 8 -51.98 -10.43 -50.71
CA HIS A 8 -50.70 -9.82 -50.28
C HIS A 8 -49.51 -10.80 -50.32
N SER A 9 -48.40 -10.32 -50.89
CA SER A 9 -47.07 -10.92 -50.79
C SER A 9 -46.39 -10.49 -49.49
N SER A 10 -45.62 -11.39 -48.85
CA SER A 10 -44.24 -11.05 -48.45
C SER A 10 -43.43 -12.30 -48.06
N SER A 11 -42.19 -12.39 -48.56
CA SER A 11 -41.21 -13.39 -48.13
C SER A 11 -40.37 -12.81 -46.99
N ALA A 12 -40.38 -13.46 -45.82
CA ALA A 12 -39.52 -13.06 -44.70
C ALA A 12 -38.17 -13.80 -44.78
N ALA A 13 -37.10 -13.06 -45.08
CA ALA A 13 -35.76 -13.63 -45.20
C ALA A 13 -35.13 -13.99 -43.84
N VAL A 14 -34.49 -15.17 -43.84
CA VAL A 14 -33.48 -15.71 -42.91
C VAL A 14 -32.94 -14.73 -41.85
N ALA A 15 -33.23 -14.99 -40.57
CA ALA A 15 -32.53 -14.39 -39.44
C ALA A 15 -31.23 -15.15 -39.12
N ALA A 16 -30.09 -14.46 -39.07
CA ALA A 16 -28.78 -15.03 -38.71
C ALA A 16 -28.25 -14.43 -37.38
N PRO A 17 -28.53 -15.03 -36.21
CA PRO A 17 -28.24 -14.42 -34.90
C PRO A 17 -26.81 -14.66 -34.39
N ARG A 18 -25.87 -15.11 -35.24
CA ARG A 18 -24.55 -15.60 -34.78
C ARG A 18 -23.55 -14.50 -34.41
N LEU A 19 -23.64 -13.32 -35.01
CA LEU A 19 -22.67 -12.23 -34.79
C LEU A 19 -22.89 -11.48 -33.46
N GLN A 20 -24.16 -11.31 -33.05
CA GLN A 20 -24.51 -10.61 -31.81
C GLN A 20 -24.10 -11.40 -30.56
N ALA A 21 -24.31 -12.73 -30.57
CA ALA A 21 -23.91 -13.60 -29.46
C ALA A 21 -22.38 -13.62 -29.25
N THR A 22 -21.59 -13.62 -30.34
CA THR A 22 -20.12 -13.56 -30.25
C THR A 22 -19.61 -12.20 -29.76
N LEU A 23 -20.23 -11.10 -30.19
CA LEU A 23 -19.86 -9.75 -29.73
C LEU A 23 -20.19 -9.55 -28.24
N ALA A 24 -21.34 -10.05 -27.78
CA ALA A 24 -21.72 -10.01 -26.37
C ALA A 24 -20.77 -10.83 -25.49
N LEU A 25 -20.35 -12.04 -25.94
CA LEU A 25 -19.40 -12.87 -25.21
C LEU A 25 -18.02 -12.23 -25.09
N LEU A 26 -17.52 -11.60 -26.16
CA LEU A 26 -16.27 -10.83 -26.15
C LEU A 26 -16.35 -9.62 -25.21
N LEU A 27 -17.48 -8.91 -25.19
CA LEU A 27 -17.69 -7.78 -24.28
C LEU A 27 -17.74 -8.24 -22.80
N CYS A 28 -18.40 -9.36 -22.50
CA CYS A 28 -18.39 -9.95 -21.16
C CYS A 28 -16.99 -10.37 -20.69
N LEU A 29 -16.17 -10.95 -21.58
CA LEU A 29 -14.80 -11.33 -21.28
C LEU A 29 -13.88 -10.12 -21.02
N LEU A 30 -14.11 -9.00 -21.70
CA LEU A 30 -13.40 -7.74 -21.45
C LEU A 30 -13.76 -7.12 -20.09
N VAL A 31 -15.01 -7.25 -19.63
CA VAL A 31 -15.42 -6.77 -18.29
C VAL A 31 -14.86 -7.68 -17.17
N LEU A 32 -14.68 -8.98 -17.43
CA LEU A 32 -14.06 -9.92 -16.49
C LEU A 32 -12.54 -9.74 -16.33
N ALA A 33 -11.90 -8.93 -17.17
CA ALA A 33 -10.51 -8.47 -16.96
C ALA A 33 -10.38 -7.37 -15.88
N GLY A 34 -11.44 -7.12 -15.11
CA GLY A 34 -11.52 -6.13 -14.05
C GLY A 34 -10.48 -6.30 -12.94
N CYS A 35 -9.37 -5.57 -13.07
CA CYS A 35 -8.54 -5.04 -11.99
C CYS A 35 -8.29 -5.96 -10.78
N SER A 36 -7.46 -7.00 -10.97
CA SER A 36 -6.56 -7.45 -9.89
C SER A 36 -5.49 -6.38 -9.62
N SER A 37 -5.92 -5.20 -9.17
CA SER A 37 -5.04 -4.13 -8.71
C SER A 37 -4.39 -4.56 -7.40
N SER A 38 -3.30 -5.32 -7.51
CA SER A 38 -2.33 -5.41 -6.42
C SER A 38 -1.83 -3.99 -6.18
N GLN A 39 -2.28 -3.35 -5.10
CA GLN A 39 -1.84 -2.00 -4.76
C GLN A 39 -0.32 -1.93 -4.86
N ARG A 40 0.16 -1.12 -5.80
CA ARG A 40 1.58 -0.85 -5.92
C ARG A 40 1.93 0.06 -4.76
N ILE A 41 2.90 -0.36 -3.96
CA ILE A 41 3.54 0.53 -3.00
C ILE A 41 4.39 1.47 -3.85
N GLU A 42 3.86 2.67 -4.10
CA GLU A 42 4.53 3.72 -4.86
C GLU A 42 5.68 4.30 -4.04
N THR A 43 6.87 4.24 -4.61
CA THR A 43 8.12 4.55 -3.93
C THR A 43 8.97 5.46 -4.78
N HIS A 44 9.49 6.52 -4.16
CA HIS A 44 10.61 7.27 -4.69
C HIS A 44 11.89 6.63 -4.14
N ASP A 45 12.46 5.72 -4.93
CA ASP A 45 13.75 5.08 -4.66
C ASP A 45 14.88 5.93 -5.30
N PRO A 46 15.55 6.85 -4.56
CA PRO A 46 16.79 7.45 -5.05
C PRO A 46 17.83 6.33 -5.22
N GLY A 47 18.53 6.32 -6.36
CA GLY A 47 19.52 5.28 -6.67
C GLY A 47 20.69 5.24 -5.67
N PRO A 48 21.62 4.27 -5.81
CA PRO A 48 22.66 3.97 -4.81
C PRO A 48 23.71 5.08 -4.57
N THR A 49 23.55 6.27 -5.17
CA THR A 49 24.39 7.45 -4.97
C THR A 49 23.87 8.35 -3.85
N THR A 50 24.34 8.04 -2.64
CA THR A 50 24.70 9.02 -1.59
C THR A 50 23.56 9.72 -0.83
N ALA A 51 23.84 10.08 0.42
CA ALA A 51 22.94 10.82 1.31
C ALA A 51 22.66 12.29 0.91
N GLU A 52 23.13 12.74 -0.26
CA GLU A 52 23.02 14.14 -0.72
C GLU A 52 21.59 14.58 -1.08
N GLY A 53 20.65 13.64 -1.21
CA GLY A 53 19.23 13.93 -1.46
C GLY A 53 18.31 13.87 -0.22
N LEU A 54 18.85 13.61 0.98
CA LEU A 54 18.07 13.49 2.21
C LEU A 54 18.33 14.68 3.13
N SER A 55 17.27 15.16 3.79
CA SER A 55 17.40 16.15 4.86
C SER A 55 18.09 15.52 6.08
N ILE A 56 18.63 16.37 6.97
CA ILE A 56 19.29 15.92 8.21
C ILE A 56 18.31 15.13 9.09
N GLU A 57 17.05 15.55 9.14
CA GLU A 57 15.97 14.88 9.88
C GLU A 57 15.73 13.47 9.35
N ARG A 58 15.71 13.27 8.02
CA ARG A 58 15.60 11.93 7.42
C ARG A 58 16.80 11.05 7.71
N ALA A 59 18.01 11.61 7.65
CA ALA A 59 19.22 10.89 8.01
C ALA A 59 19.18 10.45 9.48
N LEU A 60 18.72 11.31 10.39
CA LEU A 60 18.54 11.00 11.81
C LEU A 60 17.47 9.92 12.04
N ILE A 61 16.28 10.04 11.43
CA ILE A 61 15.20 9.04 11.51
C ILE A 61 15.72 7.66 11.07
N ILE A 62 16.34 7.59 9.89
CA ILE A 62 16.84 6.32 9.33
C ILE A 62 17.98 5.76 10.16
N SER A 63 18.88 6.60 10.68
CA SER A 63 19.99 6.18 11.53
C SER A 63 19.52 5.60 12.86
N ASN A 64 18.58 6.27 13.54
CA ASN A 64 18.05 5.81 14.82
C ASN A 64 17.13 4.58 14.67
N ALA A 65 16.38 4.49 13.58
CA ALA A 65 15.68 3.26 13.24
C ALA A 65 16.65 2.09 13.06
N LYS A 66 17.78 2.27 12.34
CA LYS A 66 18.80 1.22 12.15
C LYS A 66 19.47 0.79 13.46
N GLN A 67 19.67 1.71 14.42
CA GLN A 67 20.18 1.37 15.76
C GLN A 67 19.23 0.44 16.55
N ALA A 68 17.94 0.40 16.20
CA ALA A 68 16.97 -0.49 16.84
C ALA A 68 16.97 -1.92 16.27
N LEU A 69 17.76 -2.24 15.23
CA LEU A 69 17.83 -3.61 14.69
C LEU A 69 18.24 -4.62 15.78
N GLY A 70 17.53 -5.75 15.84
CA GLY A 70 17.75 -6.76 16.88
C GLY A 70 17.04 -6.46 18.22
N THR A 71 16.43 -5.28 18.41
CA THR A 71 15.62 -5.04 19.61
C THR A 71 14.39 -5.97 19.63
N PRO A 72 14.13 -6.72 20.72
CA PRO A 72 12.97 -7.61 20.82
C PRO A 72 11.63 -6.87 20.68
N TYR A 73 10.66 -7.51 20.03
CA TYR A 73 9.30 -6.98 19.98
C TYR A 73 8.63 -7.07 21.36
N LYS A 74 8.01 -5.98 21.79
CA LYS A 74 7.17 -5.92 22.98
C LYS A 74 5.94 -5.05 22.72
N TRP A 75 4.76 -5.62 22.90
CA TRP A 75 3.50 -4.85 22.82
C TRP A 75 3.51 -3.71 23.85
N GLY A 76 3.24 -2.48 23.42
CA GLY A 76 3.35 -1.28 24.25
C GLY A 76 4.79 -0.77 24.45
N GLY A 77 5.80 -1.47 23.93
CA GLY A 77 7.22 -1.13 24.06
C GLY A 77 7.64 0.09 23.22
N ASN A 78 8.48 0.94 23.81
CA ASN A 78 8.99 2.19 23.23
C ASN A 78 10.44 2.50 23.68
N SER A 79 11.23 1.48 24.06
CA SER A 79 12.63 1.62 24.46
C SER A 79 13.49 0.48 23.91
N LEU A 80 14.74 0.80 23.51
CA LEU A 80 15.71 -0.18 23.01
C LEU A 80 16.07 -1.24 24.07
N GLU A 81 16.08 -0.86 25.35
CA GLU A 81 16.46 -1.73 26.46
C GLU A 81 15.37 -2.73 26.84
N THR A 82 14.10 -2.31 26.77
CA THR A 82 12.97 -3.13 27.25
C THR A 82 12.09 -3.71 26.14
N GLY A 83 12.35 -3.35 24.88
CA GLY A 83 11.63 -3.82 23.70
C GLY A 83 10.72 -2.76 23.05
N LEU A 84 10.41 -2.98 21.77
CA LEU A 84 9.64 -2.05 20.92
C LEU A 84 8.41 -2.72 20.30
N ASP A 85 7.30 -1.99 20.18
CA ASP A 85 6.28 -2.30 19.17
C ASP A 85 6.50 -1.47 17.89
N CYS A 86 5.67 -1.73 16.88
CA CYS A 86 5.84 -1.11 15.56
C CYS A 86 5.76 0.42 15.60
N SER A 87 4.86 1.01 16.40
CA SER A 87 4.74 2.47 16.52
C SER A 87 5.66 3.06 17.59
N GLY A 88 6.09 2.28 18.57
CA GLY A 88 7.15 2.64 19.52
C GLY A 88 8.52 2.77 18.84
N LEU A 89 8.86 1.87 17.90
CA LEU A 89 10.03 2.02 17.03
C LEU A 89 9.99 3.36 16.26
N VAL A 90 8.82 3.71 15.72
CA VAL A 90 8.63 4.97 15.00
C VAL A 90 8.84 6.17 15.92
N GLN A 91 8.29 6.16 17.15
CA GLN A 91 8.53 7.22 18.13
C GLN A 91 10.02 7.39 18.46
N VAL A 92 10.74 6.30 18.74
CA VAL A 92 12.19 6.35 19.04
C VAL A 92 12.98 6.94 17.86
N ALA A 93 12.67 6.54 16.63
CA ALA A 93 13.36 7.04 15.45
C ALA A 93 13.09 8.52 15.16
N TYR A 94 11.83 8.97 15.29
CA TYR A 94 11.42 10.35 15.00
C TYR A 94 11.82 11.34 16.11
N HIS A 95 11.77 10.93 17.38
CA HIS A 95 12.21 11.76 18.51
C HIS A 95 13.68 12.18 18.38
N ALA A 96 14.54 11.33 17.80
CA ALA A 96 15.93 11.66 17.53
C ALA A 96 16.15 12.72 16.44
N ALA A 97 15.11 13.04 15.66
CA ALA A 97 15.07 14.17 14.74
C ALA A 97 14.28 15.38 15.32
N GLY A 98 13.89 15.34 16.60
CA GLY A 98 13.10 16.38 17.24
C GLY A 98 11.63 16.41 16.81
N ILE A 99 11.10 15.31 16.28
CA ILE A 99 9.72 15.23 15.76
C ILE A 99 8.89 14.27 16.62
N ASP A 100 7.82 14.79 17.21
CA ASP A 100 6.83 13.98 17.92
C ASP A 100 5.81 13.36 16.97
N VAL A 101 5.40 12.12 17.28
CA VAL A 101 4.38 11.38 16.52
C VAL A 101 3.42 10.65 17.47
N PRO A 102 2.13 10.45 17.09
CA PRO A 102 1.17 9.74 17.92
C PRO A 102 1.62 8.33 18.33
N ARG A 103 1.17 7.85 19.49
CA ARG A 103 1.65 6.59 20.07
C ARG A 103 1.28 5.34 19.28
N THR A 104 0.12 5.32 18.64
CA THR A 104 -0.39 4.12 17.93
C THR A 104 -0.29 4.26 16.41
N SER A 105 -0.04 3.14 15.72
CA SER A 105 0.01 3.08 14.25
C SER A 105 -1.28 3.61 13.60
N ASN A 106 -2.44 3.38 14.23
CA ASN A 106 -3.71 3.90 13.73
C ASN A 106 -3.84 5.42 13.86
N GLN A 107 -3.41 6.01 14.99
CA GLN A 107 -3.39 7.47 15.12
C GLN A 107 -2.40 8.09 14.13
N GLN A 108 -1.19 7.53 14.01
CA GLN A 108 -0.20 7.96 13.02
C GLN A 108 -0.77 7.96 11.59
N TYR A 109 -1.48 6.89 11.19
CA TYR A 109 -2.12 6.81 9.87
C TYR A 109 -3.24 7.85 9.66
N GLN A 110 -4.00 8.16 10.72
CA GLN A 110 -5.19 9.01 10.65
C GLN A 110 -4.89 10.52 10.80
N THR A 111 -3.72 10.90 11.33
CA THR A 111 -3.40 12.32 11.62
C THR A 111 -2.15 12.86 10.93
N LEU A 112 -1.35 12.03 10.25
CA LEU A 112 -0.15 12.48 9.55
C LEU A 112 -0.45 12.70 8.07
N ASP A 113 0.19 13.72 7.47
CA ASP A 113 -0.01 14.04 6.06
C ASP A 113 0.39 12.87 5.16
N SER A 114 -0.54 12.49 4.28
CA SER A 114 -0.37 11.40 3.34
C SER A 114 0.70 11.72 2.29
N ARG A 115 1.40 10.68 1.82
CA ARG A 115 2.42 10.77 0.78
C ARG A 115 2.01 9.91 -0.41
N GLU A 116 1.90 10.53 -1.58
CA GLU A 116 1.59 9.82 -2.84
C GLU A 116 2.69 8.84 -3.23
N GLN A 117 3.94 9.20 -2.98
CA GLN A 117 5.13 8.37 -3.20
C GLN A 117 5.96 8.41 -1.92
N ALA A 118 6.23 7.25 -1.33
CA ALA A 118 7.06 7.17 -0.13
C ALA A 118 8.51 7.53 -0.45
N ARG A 119 9.13 8.40 0.34
CA ARG A 119 10.56 8.73 0.34
C ARG A 119 11.24 8.11 1.57
N PRO A 120 12.55 7.76 1.54
CA PRO A 120 13.24 7.23 2.71
C PRO A 120 13.00 8.09 3.96
N GLY A 121 12.66 7.46 5.08
CA GLY A 121 12.23 8.14 6.31
C GLY A 121 10.71 8.27 6.49
N ASP A 122 9.90 8.15 5.43
CA ASP A 122 8.43 8.16 5.54
C ASP A 122 7.89 6.88 6.20
N LEU A 123 6.65 6.92 6.70
CA LEU A 123 5.98 5.77 7.30
C LEU A 123 5.13 5.02 6.28
N LEU A 124 5.19 3.70 6.31
CA LEU A 124 4.34 2.80 5.54
C LEU A 124 3.36 2.10 6.48
N PHE A 125 2.06 2.22 6.18
CA PHE A 125 0.99 1.68 7.00
C PHE A 125 0.39 0.42 6.41
N PHE A 126 0.07 -0.53 7.30
CA PHE A 126 -0.50 -1.81 6.91
C PHE A 126 -1.66 -2.23 7.81
N GLY A 127 -2.70 -2.81 7.21
CA GLY A 127 -3.92 -3.24 7.90
C GLY A 127 -5.01 -3.67 6.93
N ALA A 128 -6.25 -3.26 7.23
CA ALA A 128 -7.41 -3.55 6.40
C ALA A 128 -8.47 -2.45 6.59
N GLY A 129 -9.20 -2.12 5.51
CA GLY A 129 -10.14 -1.00 5.51
C GLY A 129 -9.42 0.33 5.70
N ASP A 130 -9.91 1.13 6.63
CA ASP A 130 -9.37 2.42 7.07
C ASP A 130 -8.44 2.30 8.31
N ARG A 131 -8.20 1.08 8.82
CA ARG A 131 -7.55 0.86 10.11
C ARG A 131 -6.13 0.32 9.96
N ALA A 132 -5.14 1.14 10.31
CA ALA A 132 -3.75 0.70 10.37
C ALA A 132 -3.48 -0.12 11.63
N THR A 133 -2.97 -1.33 11.42
CA THR A 133 -2.63 -2.30 12.48
C THR A 133 -1.13 -2.45 12.68
N HIS A 134 -0.34 -2.01 11.70
CA HIS A 134 1.10 -2.10 11.68
C HIS A 134 1.71 -0.93 10.91
N VAL A 135 2.94 -0.55 11.26
CA VAL A 135 3.69 0.54 10.64
C VAL A 135 5.17 0.15 10.53
N GLY A 136 5.84 0.62 9.47
CA GLY A 136 7.29 0.54 9.30
C GLY A 136 7.85 1.83 8.72
N ILE A 137 9.14 2.09 8.94
CA ILE A 137 9.85 3.24 8.39
C ILE A 137 10.47 2.81 7.06
N TYR A 138 10.20 3.55 5.99
CA TYR A 138 10.71 3.26 4.66
C TYR A 138 12.20 3.61 4.55
N LEU A 139 12.98 2.74 3.90
CA LEU A 139 14.45 2.87 3.80
C LEU A 139 14.95 3.23 2.40
N GLY A 140 14.08 3.29 1.39
CA GLY A 140 14.50 3.15 -0.01
C GLY A 140 14.61 1.69 -0.46
N ASP A 141 14.94 1.48 -1.73
CA ASP A 141 15.07 0.19 -2.43
C ASP A 141 13.93 -0.80 -2.17
N ARG A 142 12.69 -0.30 -2.06
CA ARG A 142 11.51 -1.08 -1.68
C ARG A 142 11.71 -1.91 -0.40
N ARG A 143 12.42 -1.36 0.59
CA ARG A 143 12.66 -1.95 1.93
C ARG A 143 12.11 -1.06 3.04
N MET A 144 11.69 -1.68 4.14
CA MET A 144 11.32 -0.98 5.37
C MET A 144 11.98 -1.61 6.59
N ILE A 145 12.17 -0.83 7.64
CA ILE A 145 12.51 -1.31 8.98
C ILE A 145 11.28 -1.24 9.89
N HIS A 146 11.03 -2.30 10.65
CA HIS A 146 9.81 -2.43 11.45
C HIS A 146 9.99 -3.44 12.61
N ALA A 147 9.19 -3.28 13.67
CA ALA A 147 9.08 -4.25 14.77
C ALA A 147 7.90 -5.21 14.48
N PRO A 148 8.15 -6.45 14.01
CA PRO A 148 7.18 -7.21 13.21
C PRO A 148 6.07 -7.94 13.99
N GLY A 149 6.19 -8.08 15.32
CA GLY A 149 5.26 -8.83 16.17
C GLY A 149 5.96 -9.74 17.17
N SER A 150 5.21 -10.31 18.11
CA SER A 150 5.72 -11.12 19.23
C SER A 150 6.61 -12.28 18.80
N GLY A 151 7.64 -12.59 19.61
CA GLY A 151 8.60 -13.66 19.34
C GLY A 151 9.60 -13.35 18.22
N ARG A 152 9.74 -12.08 17.84
CA ARG A 152 10.65 -11.59 16.80
C ARG A 152 11.29 -10.27 17.23
N GLU A 153 12.29 -9.84 16.48
CA GLU A 153 13.03 -8.60 16.70
C GLU A 153 12.78 -7.58 15.57
N VAL A 154 13.11 -6.32 15.82
CA VAL A 154 13.15 -5.26 14.80
C VAL A 154 14.07 -5.70 13.66
N THR A 155 13.55 -5.66 12.44
CA THR A 155 14.21 -6.20 11.25
C THR A 155 13.92 -5.37 10.01
N VAL A 156 14.70 -5.58 8.95
CA VAL A 156 14.39 -5.07 7.60
C VAL A 156 13.56 -6.09 6.83
N SER A 157 12.48 -5.64 6.19
CA SER A 157 11.64 -6.42 5.28
C SER A 157 11.64 -5.82 3.87
N SER A 158 11.63 -6.67 2.84
CA SER A 158 11.33 -6.23 1.48
C SER A 158 9.82 -6.08 1.28
N LEU A 159 9.40 -4.97 0.69
CA LEU A 159 8.02 -4.65 0.32
C LEU A 159 7.52 -5.48 -0.87
N ASN A 160 8.41 -6.23 -1.53
CA ASN A 160 8.04 -7.19 -2.58
C ASN A 160 7.40 -8.48 -2.02
N ILE A 161 7.49 -8.72 -0.70
CA ILE A 161 6.81 -9.83 -0.04
C ILE A 161 5.28 -9.64 -0.18
N ARG A 162 4.60 -10.67 -0.68
CA ARG A 162 3.15 -10.65 -0.98
C ARG A 162 2.28 -10.15 0.19
N TYR A 163 2.67 -10.48 1.43
CA TYR A 163 1.97 -10.05 2.63
C TYR A 163 1.91 -8.51 2.76
N TRP A 164 3.04 -7.81 2.62
CA TRP A 164 3.09 -6.36 2.74
C TRP A 164 2.30 -5.67 1.62
N ARG A 165 2.44 -6.14 0.38
CA ARG A 165 1.69 -5.61 -0.76
C ARG A 165 0.17 -5.84 -0.65
N LYS A 166 -0.28 -6.94 -0.02
CA LYS A 166 -1.71 -7.23 0.16
C LYS A 166 -2.36 -6.34 1.23
N HIS A 167 -1.62 -5.96 2.27
CA HIS A 167 -2.16 -5.23 3.43
C HIS A 167 -1.71 -3.77 3.48
N TYR A 168 -1.08 -3.25 2.43
CA TYR A 168 -0.70 -1.83 2.37
C TYR A 168 -1.96 -0.95 2.45
N LEU A 169 -1.85 0.19 3.13
CA LEU A 169 -2.91 1.19 3.22
C LEU A 169 -2.48 2.51 2.56
N GLY A 170 -1.21 2.89 2.76
CA GLY A 170 -0.64 4.12 2.22
C GLY A 170 0.66 4.48 2.92
N ALA A 171 1.26 5.58 2.46
CA ALA A 171 2.37 6.23 3.13
C ALA A 171 1.90 7.56 3.74
N ALA A 172 2.48 7.94 4.87
CA ALA A 172 2.29 9.25 5.48
C ALA A 172 3.54 9.63 6.29
N GLY A 173 3.68 10.89 6.69
CA GLY A 173 4.70 11.25 7.68
C GLY A 173 5.07 12.73 7.73
N PRO A 174 5.45 13.24 8.91
CA PRO A 174 5.82 14.64 9.14
C PRO A 174 7.28 14.95 8.76
N ALA A 175 8.04 13.96 8.26
CA ALA A 175 9.39 14.19 7.79
C ALA A 175 9.36 15.08 6.52
N PRO A 176 10.23 16.11 6.36
CA PRO A 176 10.14 17.15 5.32
C PRO A 176 10.12 16.67 3.84
#